data_AF-A0A9P6GZB9-F1
#
_entry.id   AF-A0A9P6GZB9-F1
#
_cell.length_a   1.000
_cell.length_b   1.000
_cell.length_c   1.000
_cell.angle_alpha   90.00
_cell.angle_beta   90.00
_cell.angle_gamma   90.00
#
_symmetry.space_group_name_H-M   'P 1'
#
loop_
_entity.id
_entity.type
_entity.pdbx_description
1 polymer ?
#
loop_
_entity_poly.entity_id
_entity_poly.type
_entity_poly.pdbx_seq_one_letter_code
_entity_poly.pdbx_strand_id
1 'polypeptide(L)'
;METYLDFLTVIRNSEENGELDVEVSKMIGNIRNLVKTQKSVQKDVDLVYIVDRSDYQLPKQFSEDKTTTKWEAFAVKKGIKKRKSRMVYDEELNKYIPRYGPYSKKNLIVNSVVIEGEKTFSKLKKEKKKRVEKNKEQMLENRRRKFAK
;
A
#
# COMPACT_ATOMS: atom_id res chain seq x y z
N MET A 1 10.54 17.58 -26.97
CA MET A 1 9.11 17.20 -27.06
C MET A 1 8.75 16.75 -28.48
N GLU A 2 9.34 17.34 -29.53
CA GLU A 2 9.09 16.90 -30.92
C GLU A 2 9.61 15.48 -31.20
N THR A 3 10.77 15.13 -30.64
CA THR A 3 11.45 13.84 -30.90
C THR A 3 10.73 12.57 -30.42
N TYR A 4 9.84 12.67 -29.43
CA TYR A 4 9.03 11.51 -28.98
C TYR A 4 7.83 11.28 -29.90
N LEU A 5 7.26 12.36 -30.45
CA LEU A 5 6.22 12.30 -31.46
C LEU A 5 6.79 11.70 -32.75
N ASP A 6 8.02 12.06 -33.11
CA ASP A 6 8.72 11.49 -34.27
C ASP A 6 8.89 9.96 -34.17
N PHE A 7 9.19 9.43 -32.97
CA PHE A 7 9.32 7.98 -32.73
C PHE A 7 7.99 7.23 -32.93
N LEU A 8 6.86 7.82 -32.50
CA LEU A 8 5.53 7.24 -32.66
C LEU A 8 5.02 7.34 -34.10
N THR A 9 5.45 8.34 -34.88
CA THR A 9 5.08 8.49 -36.30
C THR A 9 5.81 7.53 -37.23
N VAL A 10 7.07 7.18 -36.94
CA VAL A 10 7.85 6.20 -37.73
C VAL A 10 7.19 4.81 -37.65
N ILE A 11 6.74 4.39 -36.46
CA ILE A 11 6.08 3.08 -36.24
C ILE A 11 4.75 2.97 -37.02
N ARG A 12 4.11 4.10 -37.35
CA ARG A 12 2.78 4.12 -37.97
C ARG A 12 2.79 4.15 -39.51
N ASN A 13 3.93 4.46 -40.13
CA ASN A 13 4.02 4.78 -41.57
C ASN A 13 4.94 3.87 -42.40
N SER A 14 5.56 2.82 -41.85
CA SER A 14 6.61 2.06 -42.56
C SER A 14 6.15 0.69 -43.06
N GLU A 15 5.95 0.56 -44.38
CA GLU A 15 5.83 -0.74 -45.08
C GLU A 15 7.21 -1.28 -45.55
N GLU A 16 8.31 -0.54 -45.39
CA GLU A 16 9.65 -0.96 -45.83
C GLU A 16 10.67 -0.97 -44.68
N ASN A 17 11.21 -2.17 -44.39
CA ASN A 17 11.96 -2.45 -43.16
C ASN A 17 13.42 -1.94 -43.15
N GLY A 18 13.98 -1.46 -44.28
CA GLY A 18 15.42 -1.15 -44.40
C GLY A 18 15.83 0.27 -44.00
N GLU A 19 14.96 1.26 -44.20
CA GLU A 19 15.26 2.67 -43.88
C GLU A 19 15.01 3.00 -42.39
N LEU A 20 14.13 2.22 -41.77
CA LEU A 20 13.68 2.35 -40.39
C LEU A 20 14.84 2.26 -39.38
N ASP A 21 15.76 1.31 -39.58
CA ASP A 21 16.88 1.07 -38.67
C ASP A 21 17.90 2.22 -38.66
N VAL A 22 18.07 2.90 -39.80
CA VAL A 22 19.00 4.03 -39.94
C VAL A 22 18.45 5.28 -39.26
N GLU A 23 17.16 5.54 -39.39
CA GLU A 23 16.48 6.67 -38.73
C GLU A 23 16.43 6.49 -37.21
N VAL A 24 16.07 5.28 -36.76
CA VAL A 24 16.07 4.93 -35.32
C VAL A 24 17.47 5.08 -34.73
N SER A 25 18.51 4.63 -35.44
CA SER A 25 19.90 4.77 -34.99
C SER A 25 20.33 6.23 -34.84
N LYS A 26 19.92 7.11 -35.77
CA LYS A 26 20.17 8.56 -35.68
C LYS A 26 19.43 9.17 -34.49
N MET A 27 18.18 8.80 -34.26
CA MET A 27 17.42 9.29 -33.10
C MET A 27 18.02 8.87 -31.76
N ILE A 28 18.44 7.60 -31.62
CA ILE A 28 19.10 7.12 -30.39
C ILE A 28 20.40 7.89 -30.13
N GLY A 29 21.16 8.18 -31.19
CA GLY A 29 22.35 9.04 -31.10
C GLY A 29 22.04 10.43 -30.56
N ASN A 30 20.98 11.06 -31.05
CA ASN A 30 20.53 12.37 -30.59
C ASN A 30 20.10 12.36 -29.12
N ILE A 31 19.32 11.37 -28.70
CA ILE A 31 18.91 11.20 -27.29
C ILE A 31 20.13 11.03 -26.39
N ARG A 32 21.10 10.20 -26.78
CA ARG A 32 22.32 9.98 -26.02
C ARG A 32 23.09 11.28 -25.81
N ASN A 33 23.19 12.12 -26.83
CA ASN A 33 23.88 13.41 -26.73
C ASN A 33 23.13 14.36 -25.79
N LEU A 34 21.79 14.39 -25.84
CA LEU A 34 20.96 15.20 -24.95
C LEU A 34 21.07 14.76 -23.48
N VAL A 35 21.11 13.46 -23.19
CA VAL A 35 21.27 12.97 -21.81
C VAL A 35 22.65 13.35 -21.26
N LYS A 36 23.69 13.31 -22.08
CA LYS A 36 25.06 13.68 -21.67
C LYS A 36 25.23 15.16 -21.33
N THR A 37 24.41 16.06 -21.87
CA THR A 37 24.46 17.49 -21.52
C THR A 37 23.79 17.79 -20.19
N GLN A 38 23.00 16.86 -19.64
CA GLN A 38 22.34 17.03 -18.36
C GLN A 38 23.30 16.85 -17.18
N LYS A 39 22.89 17.35 -16.01
CA LYS A 39 23.67 17.24 -14.77
C LYS A 39 23.85 15.77 -14.40
N SER A 40 25.08 15.38 -14.11
CA SER A 40 25.41 14.04 -13.65
C SER A 40 25.87 14.05 -12.19
N VAL A 41 25.62 12.95 -11.50
CA VAL A 41 26.05 12.70 -10.13
C VAL A 41 26.70 11.33 -10.11
N GLN A 42 27.93 11.26 -9.58
CA GLN A 42 28.59 9.99 -9.33
C GLN A 42 28.05 9.40 -8.03
N LYS A 43 27.49 8.20 -8.10
CA LYS A 43 26.97 7.48 -6.94
C LYS A 43 27.67 6.13 -6.87
N ASP A 44 28.50 5.96 -5.85
CA ASP A 44 29.38 4.81 -5.68
C ASP A 44 30.31 4.62 -6.89
N VAL A 45 30.06 3.62 -7.73
CA VAL A 45 30.85 3.32 -8.95
C VAL A 45 30.16 3.84 -10.21
N ASP A 46 28.87 4.21 -10.13
CA ASP A 46 28.05 4.52 -11.29
C ASP A 46 27.90 6.03 -11.54
N LEU A 47 27.92 6.41 -12.82
CA LEU A 47 27.61 7.78 -13.26
C LEU A 47 26.13 7.89 -13.62
N VAL A 48 25.36 8.62 -12.81
CA VAL A 48 23.92 8.78 -12.97
C VAL A 48 23.61 10.17 -13.53
N TYR A 49 22.86 10.23 -14.63
CA TYR A 49 22.36 11.50 -15.19
C TYR A 49 20.99 11.83 -14.59
N ILE A 50 20.83 13.05 -14.10
CA ILE A 50 19.57 13.55 -13.56
C ILE A 50 18.79 14.18 -14.71
N VAL A 51 17.70 13.51 -15.08
CA VAL A 51 16.77 13.98 -16.11
C VAL A 51 15.62 14.75 -15.45
N ASP A 52 15.25 15.89 -16.01
CA ASP A 52 14.08 16.65 -15.55
C ASP A 52 12.78 15.83 -15.73
N ARG A 53 11.80 16.10 -14.87
CA ARG A 53 10.49 15.45 -14.98
C ARG A 53 9.80 15.92 -16.26
N SER A 54 9.18 14.99 -16.98
CA SER A 54 8.49 15.32 -18.23
C SER A 54 7.26 16.20 -17.99
N ASP A 55 7.06 17.20 -18.84
CA ASP A 55 5.86 18.06 -18.84
C ASP A 55 4.60 17.35 -19.39
N TYR A 56 4.75 16.16 -19.96
CA TYR A 56 3.64 15.38 -20.51
C TYR A 56 2.65 14.95 -19.42
N GLN A 57 1.38 15.32 -19.63
CA GLN A 57 0.27 14.84 -18.82
C GLN A 57 -0.17 13.46 -19.30
N LEU A 58 0.38 12.41 -18.68
CA LEU A 58 -0.06 11.03 -18.91
C LEU A 58 -1.36 10.74 -18.14
N PRO A 59 -2.36 10.08 -18.76
CA PRO A 59 -3.55 9.66 -18.04
C PRO A 59 -3.18 8.68 -16.92
N LYS A 60 -3.64 8.97 -15.71
CA LYS A 60 -3.44 8.09 -14.54
C LYS A 60 -4.63 7.16 -14.36
N GLN A 61 -4.37 5.93 -13.91
CA GLN A 61 -5.44 5.05 -13.45
C GLN A 61 -6.15 5.71 -12.26
N PHE A 62 -7.47 5.88 -12.38
CA PHE A 62 -8.28 6.45 -11.31
C PHE A 62 -8.27 5.51 -10.09
N SER A 63 -7.82 6.02 -8.95
CA SER A 63 -7.95 5.34 -7.66
C SER A 63 -9.07 6.01 -6.88
N GLU A 64 -10.08 5.25 -6.48
CA GLU A 64 -11.17 5.80 -5.68
C GLU A 64 -10.67 6.31 -4.33
N ASP A 65 -11.13 7.50 -3.94
CA ASP A 65 -10.86 8.04 -2.63
C ASP A 65 -11.43 7.16 -1.52
N LYS A 66 -10.68 7.05 -0.43
CA LYS A 66 -11.08 6.27 0.73
C LYS A 66 -12.22 6.98 1.45
N THR A 67 -13.44 6.46 1.30
CA THR A 67 -14.59 6.91 2.09
C THR A 67 -14.36 6.63 3.58
N THR A 68 -14.58 7.64 4.42
CA THR A 68 -14.45 7.50 5.88
C THR A 68 -15.51 6.55 6.45
N THR A 69 -15.10 5.65 7.34
CA THR A 69 -16.01 4.78 8.08
C THR A 69 -16.76 5.54 9.18
N LYS A 70 -17.88 4.98 9.67
CA LYS A 70 -18.66 5.55 10.78
C LYS A 70 -17.81 5.79 12.04
N TRP A 71 -16.88 4.87 12.34
CA TRP A 71 -15.99 5.00 13.48
C TRP A 71 -14.91 6.08 13.27
N GLU A 72 -14.36 6.21 12.06
CA GLU A 72 -13.39 7.28 11.75
C GLU A 72 -14.03 8.66 11.86
N ALA A 73 -15.24 8.84 11.31
CA ALA A 73 -15.99 10.08 11.46
C ALA A 73 -16.23 10.43 12.94
N PHE A 74 -16.60 9.44 13.75
CA PHE A 74 -16.74 9.61 15.20
C PHE A 74 -15.41 9.94 15.89
N ALA A 75 -14.34 9.23 15.54
CA ALA A 75 -13.01 9.40 16.13
C ALA A 75 -12.45 10.79 15.83
N VAL A 76 -12.61 11.29 14.60
CA VAL A 76 -12.23 12.67 14.23
C VAL A 76 -13.04 13.68 15.02
N LYS A 77 -14.37 13.53 15.09
CA LYS A 77 -15.25 14.43 15.85
C LYS A 77 -14.90 14.47 17.35
N LYS A 78 -14.41 13.37 17.91
CA LYS A 78 -14.01 13.25 19.31
C LYS A 78 -12.52 13.48 19.56
N GLY A 79 -11.72 13.74 18.54
CA GLY A 79 -10.26 13.91 18.67
C GLY A 79 -9.50 12.66 19.13
N ILE A 80 -10.04 11.47 18.88
CA ILE A 80 -9.45 10.20 19.32
C ILE A 80 -8.26 9.85 18.42
N LYS A 81 -7.05 9.87 18.98
CA LYS A 81 -5.82 9.44 18.29
C LYS A 81 -5.50 7.96 18.57
N LYS A 82 -4.91 7.26 17.60
CA LYS A 82 -4.45 5.87 17.76
C LYS A 82 -3.20 5.83 18.64
N ARG A 83 -3.31 5.24 19.84
CA ARG A 83 -2.22 5.18 20.85
C ARG A 83 -1.67 3.78 21.15
N LYS A 84 -2.23 2.72 20.56
CA LYS A 84 -1.94 1.33 20.98
C LYS A 84 -0.75 0.73 20.19
N SER A 85 0.26 0.25 20.93
CA SER A 85 1.40 -0.52 20.43
C SER A 85 1.11 -2.03 20.33
N ARG A 86 1.98 -2.76 19.61
CA ARG A 86 1.90 -4.21 19.38
C ARG A 86 2.23 -5.03 20.64
N MET A 87 3.26 -4.64 21.38
CA MET A 87 3.72 -5.34 22.59
C MET A 87 3.11 -4.70 23.84
N VAL A 88 2.76 -5.53 24.82
CA VAL A 88 2.22 -5.14 26.12
C VAL A 88 3.02 -5.88 27.18
N TYR A 89 3.49 -5.16 28.20
CA TYR A 89 4.17 -5.77 29.32
C TYR A 89 3.15 -6.58 30.15
N ASP A 90 3.47 -7.83 30.45
CA ASP A 90 2.67 -8.69 31.33
C ASP A 90 3.39 -8.83 32.66
N GLU A 91 2.75 -8.37 33.74
CA GLU A 91 3.31 -8.35 35.09
C GLU A 91 3.48 -9.77 35.65
N GLU A 92 2.62 -10.72 35.28
CA GLU A 92 2.71 -12.11 35.75
C GLU A 92 3.95 -12.85 35.19
N LEU A 93 4.33 -12.53 33.96
CA LEU A 93 5.42 -13.20 33.25
C LEU A 93 6.69 -12.33 33.19
N ASN A 94 6.64 -11.11 33.73
CA ASN A 94 7.68 -10.09 33.69
C ASN A 94 8.29 -9.89 32.29
N LYS A 95 7.47 -10.05 31.24
CA LYS A 95 7.91 -10.04 29.84
C LYS A 95 6.96 -9.25 28.95
N TYR A 96 7.48 -8.71 27.86
CA TYR A 96 6.67 -8.11 26.81
C TYR A 96 6.03 -9.20 25.94
N ILE A 97 4.71 -9.21 25.91
CA ILE A 97 3.88 -10.18 25.19
C ILE A 97 3.10 -9.45 24.09
N PRO A 98 2.88 -10.07 22.91
CA PRO A 98 2.08 -9.44 21.86
C PRO A 98 0.62 -9.28 22.30
N ARG A 99 0.01 -8.14 21.96
CA ARG A 99 -1.40 -7.81 22.28
C ARG A 99 -2.40 -8.74 21.59
N TYR A 100 -2.03 -9.31 20.45
CA TYR A 100 -2.84 -10.20 19.61
C TYR A 100 -1.96 -11.31 19.02
N GLY A 101 -2.57 -12.37 18.49
CA GLY A 101 -1.87 -13.55 17.96
C GLY A 101 -1.83 -14.72 18.95
N PRO A 102 -1.23 -15.86 18.57
CA PRO A 102 -1.28 -17.10 19.36
C PRO A 102 -0.71 -16.93 20.77
N TYR A 103 0.40 -16.18 20.90
CA TYR A 103 1.07 -15.91 22.17
C TYR A 103 0.49 -14.72 22.95
N SER A 104 -0.67 -14.18 22.56
CA SER A 104 -1.29 -13.10 23.35
C SER A 104 -1.91 -13.63 24.63
N LYS A 105 -1.84 -12.85 25.73
CA LYS A 105 -2.41 -13.22 27.04
C LYS A 105 -3.82 -13.82 26.93
N LYS A 106 -4.69 -13.20 26.14
CA LYS A 106 -6.08 -13.68 25.92
C LYS A 106 -6.16 -15.05 25.24
N ASN A 107 -5.27 -15.35 24.30
CA ASN A 107 -5.28 -16.65 23.61
C ASN A 107 -4.54 -17.71 24.42
N LEU A 108 -3.52 -17.33 25.20
CA LEU A 108 -2.87 -18.22 26.16
C LEU A 108 -3.88 -18.75 27.18
N ILE A 109 -4.78 -17.91 27.71
CA ILE A 109 -5.86 -18.32 28.62
C ILE A 109 -6.88 -19.26 27.94
N VAL A 110 -7.17 -19.05 26.65
CA VAL A 110 -8.14 -19.91 25.93
C VAL A 110 -7.51 -21.27 25.56
N ASN A 111 -6.19 -21.32 25.41
CA ASN A 111 -5.42 -22.51 25.07
C ASN A 111 -4.80 -23.20 26.28
N SER A 112 -4.95 -22.65 27.49
CA SER A 112 -4.46 -23.28 28.72
C SER A 112 -5.25 -24.55 29.03
N VAL A 113 -4.64 -25.46 29.78
CA VAL A 113 -5.27 -26.73 30.19
C VAL A 113 -6.27 -26.49 31.33
N VAL A 114 -6.00 -25.50 32.18
CA VAL A 114 -6.82 -25.16 33.35
C VAL A 114 -7.20 -23.69 33.26
N ILE A 115 -8.46 -23.40 33.59
CA ILE A 115 -8.94 -22.04 33.88
C ILE A 115 -9.38 -22.04 35.33
N GLU A 116 -8.81 -21.14 36.13
CA GLU A 116 -9.32 -20.85 37.46
C GLU A 116 -10.55 -19.92 37.35
N GLY A 117 -11.67 -20.34 37.96
CA GLY A 117 -12.91 -19.55 38.06
C GLY A 117 -14.13 -20.13 37.31
N GLU A 118 -15.25 -19.37 37.34
CA GLU A 118 -16.58 -19.81 36.86
C GLU A 118 -16.75 -19.89 35.33
N LYS A 119 -15.78 -19.38 34.57
CA LYS A 119 -15.90 -19.24 33.11
C LYS A 119 -15.36 -20.47 32.39
N THR A 120 -16.28 -21.28 31.85
CA THR A 120 -15.92 -22.39 30.96
C THR A 120 -15.25 -21.90 29.67
N PHE A 121 -14.26 -22.65 29.15
CA PHE A 121 -13.63 -22.41 27.83
C PHE A 121 -14.65 -22.17 26.71
N SER A 122 -15.74 -22.94 26.71
CA SER A 122 -16.83 -22.82 25.74
C SER A 122 -17.49 -21.43 25.77
N LYS A 123 -17.67 -20.83 26.94
CA LYS A 123 -18.22 -19.47 27.09
C LYS A 123 -17.27 -18.44 26.49
N LEU A 124 -15.96 -18.53 26.79
CA LEU A 124 -14.94 -17.63 26.25
C LEU A 124 -14.84 -17.69 24.71
N LYS A 125 -14.86 -18.90 24.15
CA LYS A 125 -14.85 -19.12 22.69
C LYS A 125 -16.11 -18.54 22.04
N LYS A 126 -17.29 -18.79 22.61
CA LYS A 126 -18.57 -18.23 22.14
C LYS A 126 -18.57 -16.71 22.16
N GLU A 127 -18.10 -16.09 23.24
CA GLU A 127 -18.04 -14.64 23.36
C GLU A 127 -17.07 -14.02 22.33
N LYS A 128 -15.89 -14.64 22.12
CA LYS A 128 -14.95 -14.25 21.07
C LYS A 128 -15.61 -14.31 19.69
N LYS A 129 -16.32 -15.40 19.38
CA LYS A 129 -17.04 -15.57 18.11
C LYS A 129 -18.08 -14.46 17.90
N LYS A 130 -18.93 -14.19 18.89
CA LYS A 130 -19.93 -13.11 18.85
C LYS A 130 -19.30 -11.74 18.57
N ARG A 131 -18.17 -11.43 19.23
CA ARG A 131 -17.45 -10.16 19.01
C ARG A 131 -16.88 -10.05 17.58
N VAL A 132 -16.37 -11.16 17.03
CA VAL A 132 -15.85 -11.20 15.66
C VAL A 132 -16.97 -11.06 14.63
N GLU A 133 -18.10 -11.74 14.85
CA GLU A 133 -19.28 -11.70 14.00
C GLU A 133 -19.87 -10.28 13.91
N LYS A 134 -20.08 -9.63 15.06
CA LYS A 134 -20.51 -8.22 15.11
C LYS A 134 -19.56 -7.28 14.35
N ASN A 135 -18.25 -7.52 14.41
CA ASN A 135 -17.27 -6.71 13.66
C ASN A 135 -17.43 -6.91 12.15
N LYS A 136 -17.60 -8.17 11.69
CA LYS A 136 -17.84 -8.48 10.28
C LYS A 136 -19.13 -7.84 9.76
N GLU A 137 -20.21 -7.87 10.54
CA GLU A 137 -21.47 -7.21 10.20
C GLU A 137 -21.30 -5.70 10.02
N GLN A 138 -20.60 -5.04 10.95
CA GLN A 138 -20.29 -3.61 10.87
C GLN A 138 -19.40 -3.28 9.66
N MET A 139 -18.45 -4.15 9.31
CA MET A 139 -17.64 -4.00 8.11
C MET A 139 -18.49 -4.07 6.83
N LEU A 140 -19.43 -5.01 6.75
CA LEU A 140 -20.35 -5.13 5.62
C LEU A 140 -21.28 -3.91 5.52
N GLU A 141 -21.79 -3.42 6.65
CA GLU A 141 -22.63 -2.23 6.68
C GLU A 141 -21.87 -0.96 6.22
N ASN A 142 -20.62 -0.79 6.67
CA ASN A 142 -19.78 0.32 6.19
C ASN A 142 -19.46 0.21 4.70
N ARG A 143 -19.27 -1.01 4.19
CA ARG A 143 -19.10 -1.25 2.76
C ARG A 143 -20.37 -0.90 1.97
N ARG A 144 -21.55 -1.30 2.46
CA ARG A 144 -22.84 -0.92 1.83
C ARG A 144 -23.03 0.59 1.80
N ARG A 145 -22.70 1.29 2.89
CA ARG A 145 -22.73 2.77 2.95
C ARG A 145 -21.76 3.43 1.95
N LYS A 146 -20.62 2.80 1.67
CA LYS A 146 -19.68 3.28 0.64
C LYS A 146 -20.33 3.25 -0.75
N PHE A 147 -21.01 2.16 -1.11
CA PHE A 147 -21.61 1.99 -2.44
C PHE A 147 -22.95 2.72 -2.62
N ALA A 148 -23.67 3.00 -1.53
CA ALA A 148 -24.95 3.73 -1.58
C ALA A 148 -24.80 5.25 -1.74
N LYS A 149 -23.56 5.76 -1.73
CA LYS A 149 -23.23 7.18 -1.84
C LYS A 149 -22.55 7.44 -3.18
#